data_AF-A0AA46TSR5-F1
#
_entry.id   AF-A0AA46TSR5-F1
#
_cell.length_a   1.000
_cell.length_b   1.000
_cell.length_c   1.000
_cell.angle_alpha   90.00
_cell.angle_beta   90.00
_cell.angle_gamma   90.00
#
_symmetry.space_group_name_H-M   'P 1'
#
loop_
_entity.id
_entity.type
_entity.pdbx_description
1 polymer ?
#
loop_
_entity_poly.entity_id
_entity_poly.type
_entity_poly.pdbx_seq_one_letter_code
_entity_poly.pdbx_strand_id
1 'polypeptide(L)'
;MSDVVTPETSEKEELLTEAEKKSLVALTYAEAAALRRWWQRLTLPPHELSKLTKQRSLPRGVGAVLRRCDSADAAMLTQGFRELWAALPEATKQTDYRAEKLQVWSCIALIVAELRGEKDGISLATRLGQQKDSTDKALMSELRFQQLLSCQTPEEFIQRLRRALALADKKDVSVVLLASVISLWWREHRGRLSAKPTQRLGFVLANDYFAATSRYSHRGD
;
A
#
# COMPACT_ATOMS: atom_id res chain seq x y z
N MET A 1 -17.93 -50.23 2.30
CA MET A 1 -18.36 -48.81 2.14
C MET A 1 -17.65 -48.06 3.24
N SER A 2 -16.49 -47.50 2.91
CA SER A 2 -15.64 -46.78 3.87
C SER A 2 -15.64 -45.32 3.45
N ASP A 3 -16.22 -44.49 4.31
CA ASP A 3 -16.19 -43.05 4.20
C ASP A 3 -14.74 -42.56 4.26
N VAL A 4 -14.23 -42.10 3.12
CA VAL A 4 -12.99 -41.32 3.07
C VAL A 4 -13.37 -39.88 3.39
N VAL A 5 -13.29 -39.55 4.67
CA VAL A 5 -13.18 -38.16 5.12
C VAL A 5 -11.82 -37.67 4.65
N THR A 6 -11.81 -36.89 3.57
CA THR A 6 -10.62 -36.16 3.13
C THR A 6 -10.32 -35.03 4.12
N PRO A 7 -9.15 -34.99 4.77
CA PRO A 7 -8.76 -33.86 5.58
C PRO A 7 -8.05 -32.86 4.68
N GLU A 8 -8.79 -32.01 3.97
CA GLU A 8 -8.21 -30.79 3.40
C GLU A 8 -8.52 -29.60 4.30
N THR A 9 -7.92 -29.63 5.49
CA THR A 9 -7.64 -28.43 6.26
C THR A 9 -6.15 -28.18 6.15
N SER A 10 -5.74 -27.25 5.29
CA SER A 10 -4.39 -26.68 5.33
C SER A 10 -4.50 -25.19 5.00
N GLU A 11 -4.85 -24.44 6.05
CA GLU A 11 -4.46 -23.06 6.32
C GLU A 11 -4.09 -22.23 5.07
N LYS A 12 -5.07 -21.50 4.54
CA LYS A 12 -4.75 -20.28 3.79
C LYS A 12 -4.00 -19.39 4.78
N GLU A 13 -2.68 -19.30 4.66
CA GLU A 13 -1.89 -18.23 5.28
C GLU A 13 -2.67 -16.93 5.10
N GLU A 14 -3.24 -16.44 6.20
CA GLU A 14 -4.17 -15.33 6.18
C GLU A 14 -3.34 -14.06 6.01
N LEU A 15 -2.96 -13.81 4.75
CA LEU A 15 -2.04 -12.75 4.37
C LEU A 15 -2.55 -11.35 4.67
N LEU A 16 -3.82 -11.21 5.05
CA LEU A 16 -4.45 -9.94 5.36
C LEU A 16 -5.06 -10.07 6.76
N THR A 17 -4.70 -9.17 7.65
CA THR A 17 -5.35 -9.11 8.96
C THR A 17 -6.81 -8.68 8.83
N GLU A 18 -7.65 -9.02 9.81
CA GLU A 18 -9.05 -8.56 9.84
C GLU A 18 -9.17 -7.03 9.80
N ALA A 19 -8.25 -6.33 10.47
CA ALA A 19 -8.18 -4.88 10.44
C ALA A 19 -7.93 -4.36 9.01
N GLU A 20 -7.04 -5.00 8.25
CA GLU A 20 -6.78 -4.62 6.87
C GLU A 20 -7.95 -4.93 5.95
N LYS A 21 -8.56 -6.11 6.08
CA LYS A 21 -9.76 -6.47 5.30
C LYS A 21 -10.87 -5.44 5.48
N LYS A 22 -11.11 -4.99 6.72
CA LYS A 22 -12.12 -3.97 7.02
C LYS A 22 -11.77 -2.59 6.46
N SER A 23 -10.49 -2.24 6.40
CA SER A 23 -10.00 -0.93 5.97
C SER A 23 -9.68 -0.83 4.47
N LEU A 24 -9.70 -1.95 3.74
CA LEU A 24 -9.53 -1.94 2.28
C LEU A 24 -10.78 -1.34 1.60
N VAL A 25 -10.58 -0.28 0.80
CA VAL A 25 -11.68 0.46 0.15
C VAL A 25 -11.61 0.38 -1.38
N ALA A 26 -10.42 0.15 -1.94
CA ALA A 26 -10.20 0.25 -3.39
C ALA A 26 -9.48 -0.96 -4.02
N LEU A 27 -9.06 -1.95 -3.22
CA LEU A 27 -8.51 -3.22 -3.71
C LEU A 27 -9.41 -4.37 -3.28
N THR A 28 -9.45 -5.41 -4.10
CA THR A 28 -9.94 -6.72 -3.69
C THR A 28 -8.94 -7.41 -2.78
N TYR A 29 -9.39 -8.38 -1.97
CA TYR A 29 -8.50 -9.17 -1.11
C TYR A 29 -7.47 -9.97 -1.92
N ALA A 30 -7.85 -10.45 -3.11
CA ALA A 30 -6.93 -11.17 -4.00
C ALA A 30 -5.82 -10.26 -4.53
N GLU A 31 -6.15 -9.04 -4.95
CA GLU A 31 -5.17 -8.02 -5.35
C GLU A 31 -4.23 -7.65 -4.19
N ALA A 32 -4.78 -7.41 -3.00
CA ALA A 32 -4.00 -7.06 -1.81
C ALA A 32 -3.04 -8.19 -1.39
N ALA A 33 -3.51 -9.44 -1.37
CA ALA A 33 -2.68 -10.60 -1.05
C ALA A 33 -1.57 -10.83 -2.10
N ALA A 34 -1.88 -10.67 -3.40
CA ALA A 34 -0.89 -10.77 -4.47
C ALA A 34 0.20 -9.69 -4.35
N LEU A 35 -0.21 -8.44 -4.07
CA LEU A 35 0.72 -7.33 -3.84
C LEU A 35 1.64 -7.59 -2.65
N ARG A 36 1.11 -8.02 -1.51
CA ARG A 36 1.91 -8.30 -0.31
C ARG A 36 2.94 -9.38 -0.57
N ARG A 37 2.56 -10.51 -1.20
CA ARG A 37 3.52 -11.56 -1.59
C ARG A 37 4.61 -11.03 -2.52
N TRP A 38 4.23 -10.26 -3.55
CA TRP A 38 5.20 -9.66 -4.46
C TRP A 38 6.17 -8.72 -3.73
N TRP A 39 5.65 -7.88 -2.83
CA TRP A 39 6.46 -6.94 -2.06
C TRP A 39 7.41 -7.66 -1.10
N GLN A 40 6.95 -8.73 -0.43
CA GLN A 40 7.79 -9.57 0.41
C GLN A 40 8.95 -10.17 -0.39
N ARG A 41 8.69 -10.71 -1.59
CA ARG A 41 9.74 -11.23 -2.49
C ARG A 41 10.72 -10.14 -2.95
N LEU A 42 10.27 -8.89 -3.05
CA LEU A 42 11.06 -7.75 -3.48
C LEU A 42 11.97 -7.21 -2.36
N THR A 43 11.49 -7.25 -1.11
CA THR A 43 12.07 -6.47 0.00
C THR A 43 12.72 -7.34 1.07
N LEU A 44 12.12 -8.48 1.42
CA LEU A 44 12.60 -9.29 2.55
C LEU A 44 13.86 -10.09 2.20
N PRO A 45 14.79 -10.24 3.15
CA PRO A 45 15.93 -11.13 2.98
C PRO A 45 15.46 -12.60 2.88
N PRO A 46 16.24 -13.49 2.22
CA PRO A 46 15.81 -14.86 1.95
C PRO A 46 15.40 -15.67 3.20
N HIS A 47 16.06 -15.45 4.33
CA HIS A 47 15.77 -16.16 5.58
C HIS A 47 14.43 -15.74 6.20
N GLU A 48 14.03 -14.47 6.09
CA GLU A 48 12.70 -14.01 6.52
C GLU A 48 11.63 -14.45 5.52
N LEU A 49 11.91 -14.32 4.22
CA LEU A 49 10.97 -14.70 3.16
C LEU A 49 10.60 -16.19 3.23
N SER A 50 11.58 -17.07 3.49
CA SER A 50 11.36 -18.52 3.57
C SER A 50 10.37 -18.95 4.65
N LYS A 51 10.15 -18.11 5.68
CA LYS A 51 9.16 -18.33 6.75
C LYS A 51 7.74 -17.99 6.31
N LEU A 52 7.59 -17.17 5.27
CA LEU A 52 6.31 -16.61 4.82
C LEU A 52 5.84 -17.20 3.48
N THR A 53 6.78 -17.66 2.65
CA THR A 53 6.44 -18.23 1.35
C THR A 53 7.56 -19.12 0.81
N LYS A 54 7.16 -20.12 0.03
CA LYS A 54 8.08 -20.96 -0.75
C LYS A 54 8.59 -20.27 -2.02
N GLN A 55 8.03 -19.10 -2.36
CA GLN A 55 8.44 -18.36 -3.55
C GLN A 55 9.84 -17.75 -3.38
N ARG A 56 10.61 -17.73 -4.48
CA ARG A 56 11.96 -17.17 -4.48
C ARG A 56 11.93 -15.64 -4.41
N SER A 57 12.90 -15.06 -3.70
CA SER A 57 13.19 -13.62 -3.75
C SER A 57 13.43 -13.17 -5.19
N LEU A 58 13.06 -11.93 -5.50
CA LEU A 58 13.39 -11.33 -6.78
C LEU A 58 14.90 -11.04 -6.88
N PRO A 59 15.47 -10.99 -8.11
CA PRO A 59 16.88 -10.68 -8.29
C PRO A 59 17.29 -9.38 -7.61
N ARG A 60 18.54 -9.36 -7.10
CA ARG A 60 19.12 -8.16 -6.50
C ARG A 60 19.08 -7.01 -7.50
N GLY A 61 18.68 -5.83 -7.03
CA GLY A 61 18.61 -4.62 -7.84
C GLY A 61 17.26 -4.36 -8.51
N VAL A 62 16.35 -5.34 -8.63
CA VAL A 62 15.01 -5.13 -9.21
C VAL A 62 14.25 -4.04 -8.45
N GLY A 63 14.23 -4.10 -7.12
CA GLY A 63 13.63 -3.05 -6.29
C GLY A 63 14.36 -1.71 -6.39
N ALA A 64 15.68 -1.71 -6.60
CA ALA A 64 16.44 -0.48 -6.78
C ALA A 64 16.14 0.21 -8.11
N VAL A 65 15.89 -0.56 -9.18
CA VAL A 65 15.44 -0.02 -10.47
C VAL A 65 14.09 0.66 -10.31
N LEU A 66 13.10 0.01 -9.68
CA LEU A 66 11.79 0.62 -9.43
C LEU A 66 11.90 1.95 -8.67
N ARG A 67 12.67 1.98 -7.59
CA ARG A 67 12.84 3.21 -6.77
C ARG A 67 13.50 4.37 -7.51
N ARG A 68 14.30 4.09 -8.53
CA ARG A 68 14.96 5.12 -9.35
C ARG A 68 14.09 5.65 -10.48
N CYS A 69 12.94 5.04 -10.76
CA CYS A 69 12.02 5.58 -11.76
C CYS A 69 11.44 6.91 -11.28
N ASP A 70 11.28 7.88 -12.17
CA ASP A 70 10.72 9.20 -11.83
C ASP A 70 9.21 9.30 -12.09
N SER A 71 8.64 8.32 -12.80
CA SER A 71 7.22 8.27 -13.14
C SER A 71 6.66 6.84 -13.09
N ALA A 72 5.33 6.74 -13.01
CA ALA A 72 4.62 5.48 -13.10
C ALA A 72 4.86 4.78 -14.45
N ASP A 73 4.91 5.54 -15.55
CA ASP A 73 5.18 4.99 -16.89
C ASP A 73 6.58 4.36 -16.98
N ALA A 74 7.61 5.00 -16.41
CA ALA A 74 8.93 4.42 -16.34
C ALA A 74 8.94 3.13 -15.51
N ALA A 75 8.22 3.11 -14.39
CA ALA A 75 8.10 1.93 -13.53
C ALA A 75 7.40 0.77 -14.26
N MET A 76 6.38 1.06 -15.08
CA MET A 76 5.64 0.08 -15.89
C MET A 76 6.54 -0.72 -16.84
N LEU A 77 7.65 -0.13 -17.30
CA LEU A 77 8.58 -0.78 -18.22
C LEU A 77 9.65 -1.64 -17.52
N THR A 78 9.62 -1.73 -16.19
CA THR A 78 10.62 -2.47 -15.42
C THR A 78 10.27 -3.95 -15.26
N GLN A 79 11.30 -4.78 -14.99
CA GLN A 79 11.08 -6.18 -14.58
C GLN A 79 10.27 -6.28 -13.28
N GLY A 80 10.52 -5.38 -12.32
CA GLY A 80 9.83 -5.40 -11.04
C GLY A 80 8.32 -5.25 -11.18
N PHE A 81 7.88 -4.34 -12.07
CA PHE A 81 6.46 -4.21 -12.40
C PHE A 81 5.92 -5.43 -13.17
N ARG A 82 6.66 -5.97 -14.14
CA ARG A 82 6.23 -7.17 -14.88
C ARG A 82 5.94 -8.36 -13.96
N GLU A 83 6.80 -8.57 -12.96
CA GLU A 83 6.61 -9.60 -11.92
C GLU A 83 5.36 -9.35 -11.06
N LEU A 84 5.07 -8.09 -10.71
CA LEU A 84 3.83 -7.73 -10.01
C LEU A 84 2.62 -8.04 -10.88
N TRP A 85 2.63 -7.52 -12.11
CA TRP A 85 1.51 -7.65 -13.04
C TRP A 85 1.17 -9.12 -13.31
N ALA A 86 2.18 -9.97 -13.49
CA ALA A 86 1.98 -11.41 -13.65
C ALA A 86 1.33 -12.08 -12.43
N ALA A 87 1.65 -11.62 -11.22
CA ALA A 87 1.11 -12.15 -9.97
C ALA A 87 -0.33 -11.69 -9.66
N LEU A 88 -0.83 -10.65 -10.32
CA LEU A 88 -2.18 -10.15 -10.09
C LEU A 88 -3.25 -11.13 -10.60
N PRO A 89 -4.45 -11.14 -9.98
CA PRO A 89 -5.57 -11.96 -10.43
C PRO A 89 -5.93 -11.69 -11.88
N GLU A 90 -6.39 -12.72 -12.59
CA GLU A 90 -6.76 -12.62 -14.01
C GLU A 90 -7.89 -11.61 -14.25
N ALA A 91 -8.86 -11.54 -13.33
CA ALA A 91 -9.94 -10.56 -13.34
C ALA A 91 -9.44 -9.10 -13.33
N THR A 92 -8.26 -8.83 -12.73
CA THR A 92 -7.63 -7.49 -12.75
C THR A 92 -7.02 -7.16 -14.11
N LYS A 93 -6.61 -8.18 -14.88
CA LYS A 93 -5.90 -8.03 -16.17
C LYS A 93 -6.83 -8.02 -17.38
N GLN A 94 -7.94 -8.75 -17.31
CA GLN A 94 -8.92 -8.93 -18.41
C GLN A 94 -10.09 -7.92 -18.36
N THR A 95 -9.86 -6.74 -17.78
CA THR A 95 -10.89 -5.69 -17.69
C THR A 95 -10.80 -4.74 -18.88
N ASP A 96 -11.95 -4.17 -19.28
CA ASP A 96 -12.03 -3.09 -20.28
C ASP A 96 -11.17 -1.87 -19.91
N TYR A 97 -10.85 -1.70 -18.62
CA TYR A 97 -10.02 -0.62 -18.09
C TYR A 97 -8.53 -1.01 -17.97
N ARG A 98 -8.03 -1.92 -18.80
CA ARG A 98 -6.67 -2.47 -18.70
C ARG A 98 -5.58 -1.37 -18.69
N ALA A 99 -5.70 -0.36 -19.55
CA ALA A 99 -4.74 0.74 -19.60
C ALA A 99 -4.72 1.56 -18.30
N GLU A 100 -5.89 1.81 -17.72
CA GLU A 100 -6.02 2.49 -16.42
C GLU A 100 -5.41 1.63 -15.31
N LYS A 101 -5.72 0.32 -15.27
CA LYS A 101 -5.14 -0.60 -14.30
C LYS A 101 -3.62 -0.64 -14.38
N LEU A 102 -3.04 -0.60 -15.59
CA LEU A 102 -1.59 -0.53 -15.76
C LEU A 102 -1.00 0.75 -15.14
N GLN A 103 -1.64 1.92 -15.31
CA GLN A 103 -1.21 3.17 -14.68
C GLN A 103 -1.30 3.12 -13.15
N VAL A 104 -2.42 2.63 -12.61
CA VAL A 104 -2.62 2.52 -11.17
C VAL A 104 -1.60 1.56 -10.54
N TRP A 105 -1.45 0.37 -11.13
CA TRP A 105 -0.56 -0.65 -10.58
C TRP A 105 0.92 -0.32 -10.76
N SER A 106 1.29 0.43 -11.79
CA SER A 106 2.67 0.92 -11.93
C SER A 106 3.00 1.99 -10.90
N CYS A 107 2.06 2.89 -10.59
CA CYS A 107 2.18 3.81 -9.46
C CYS A 107 2.27 3.08 -8.12
N ILE A 108 1.44 2.06 -7.89
CA ILE A 108 1.53 1.21 -6.69
C ILE A 108 2.93 0.60 -6.60
N ALA A 109 3.39 -0.11 -7.64
CA ALA A 109 4.70 -0.75 -7.65
C ALA A 109 5.83 0.24 -7.34
N LEU A 110 5.77 1.43 -7.94
CA LEU A 110 6.73 2.51 -7.73
C LEU A 110 6.81 2.95 -6.27
N ILE A 111 5.65 3.23 -5.67
CA ILE A 111 5.57 3.78 -4.31
C ILE A 111 5.84 2.70 -3.27
N VAL A 112 5.24 1.51 -3.38
CA VAL A 112 5.42 0.48 -2.36
C VAL A 112 6.83 -0.12 -2.35
N ALA A 113 7.57 -0.05 -3.46
CA ALA A 113 8.98 -0.45 -3.51
C ALA A 113 9.91 0.47 -2.68
N GLU A 114 9.44 1.66 -2.28
CA GLU A 114 10.14 2.53 -1.34
C GLU A 114 10.13 1.98 0.08
N LEU A 115 9.10 1.21 0.47
CA LEU A 115 9.02 0.61 1.80
C LEU A 115 10.17 -0.36 2.06
N ARG A 116 10.60 -0.40 3.32
CA ARG A 116 11.69 -1.25 3.84
C ARG A 116 11.22 -2.24 4.89
N GLY A 117 10.06 -1.98 5.49
CA GLY A 117 9.38 -2.85 6.44
C GLY A 117 7.91 -2.45 6.49
N GLU A 118 7.04 -3.41 6.75
CA GLU A 118 5.62 -3.15 6.96
C GLU A 118 5.23 -3.44 8.41
N LYS A 119 4.17 -2.77 8.85
CA LYS A 119 3.47 -3.10 10.08
C LYS A 119 1.99 -3.22 9.74
N ASP A 120 1.44 -4.40 9.95
CA ASP A 120 0.07 -4.72 9.55
C ASP A 120 -0.93 -3.78 10.21
N GLY A 121 -1.97 -3.42 9.46
CA GLY A 121 -3.07 -2.56 9.93
C GLY A 121 -2.70 -1.09 10.18
N ILE A 122 -1.43 -0.69 10.06
CA ILE A 122 -1.03 0.71 10.20
C ILE A 122 -1.08 1.39 8.82
N SER A 123 -1.99 2.34 8.64
CA SER A 123 -2.07 3.13 7.40
C SER A 123 -0.98 4.20 7.35
N LEU A 124 -0.69 4.71 6.15
CA LEU A 124 0.25 5.82 5.97
C LEU A 124 -0.18 7.04 6.80
N ALA A 125 -1.47 7.38 6.79
CA ALA A 125 -1.98 8.54 7.50
C ALA A 125 -1.83 8.38 9.02
N THR A 126 -2.14 7.20 9.57
CA THR A 126 -1.89 6.89 10.98
C THR A 126 -0.41 7.06 11.32
N ARG A 127 0.51 6.52 10.50
CA ARG A 127 1.95 6.65 10.75
C ARG A 127 2.39 8.12 10.73
N LEU A 128 1.92 8.91 9.77
CA LEU A 128 2.26 10.34 9.66
C LEU A 128 1.72 11.18 10.82
N GLY A 129 0.59 10.80 11.39
CA GLY A 129 -0.01 11.46 12.55
C GLY A 129 0.58 11.03 13.89
N GLN A 130 1.44 10.00 13.93
CA GLN A 130 2.12 9.61 15.17
C GLN A 130 3.18 10.64 15.55
N GLN A 131 3.40 10.75 16.86
CA GLN A 131 4.43 11.60 17.43
C GLN A 131 5.83 11.08 17.05
N LYS A 132 6.75 12.01 16.78
CA LYS A 132 8.15 11.70 16.62
C LYS A 132 8.80 11.47 17.98
N ASP A 133 9.61 10.42 18.14
CA ASP A 133 10.23 10.06 19.44
C ASP A 133 11.04 11.19 20.10
N SER A 134 11.46 12.21 19.33
CA SER A 134 12.26 13.35 19.79
C SER A 134 11.50 14.68 19.90
N THR A 135 10.23 14.74 19.48
CA THR A 135 9.45 15.99 19.52
C THR A 135 7.98 15.69 19.83
N ASP A 136 7.30 16.52 20.62
CA ASP A 136 5.83 16.45 20.85
C ASP A 136 4.97 16.83 19.62
N LYS A 137 5.47 16.53 18.42
CA LYS A 137 4.86 16.87 17.14
C LYS A 137 4.71 15.60 16.30
N ALA A 138 3.65 15.59 15.48
CA ALA A 138 3.44 14.57 14.46
C ALA A 138 4.61 14.49 13.47
N LEU A 139 4.84 13.31 12.88
CA LEU A 139 5.86 13.13 11.82
C LEU A 139 5.63 14.07 10.63
N MET A 140 4.37 14.31 10.28
CA MET A 140 3.97 15.31 9.30
C MET A 140 3.09 16.36 9.97
N SER A 141 3.33 17.64 9.67
CA SER A 141 2.44 18.71 10.14
C SER A 141 1.11 18.70 9.40
N GLU A 142 0.06 19.21 10.05
CA GLU A 142 -1.29 19.28 9.47
C GLU A 142 -1.32 20.02 8.12
N LEU A 143 -0.57 21.13 7.99
CA LEU A 143 -0.48 21.88 6.74
C LEU A 143 0.06 21.02 5.58
N ARG A 144 1.11 20.23 5.82
CA ARG A 144 1.68 19.34 4.80
C ARG A 144 0.75 18.17 4.51
N PHE A 145 0.00 17.72 5.50
CA PHE A 145 -1.01 16.69 5.33
C PHE A 145 -2.19 17.21 4.47
N GLN A 146 -2.69 18.42 4.74
CA GLN A 146 -3.70 19.07 3.90
C GLN A 146 -3.23 19.25 2.46
N GLN A 147 -1.96 19.62 2.28
CA GLN A 147 -1.34 19.62 0.97
C GLN A 147 -1.43 18.21 0.35
N LEU A 148 -0.98 17.14 1.02
CA LEU A 148 -1.12 15.77 0.48
C LEU A 148 -2.56 15.44 0.01
N LEU A 149 -3.59 15.90 0.72
CA LEU A 149 -4.99 15.71 0.32
C LEU A 149 -5.43 16.54 -0.89
N SER A 150 -4.76 17.67 -1.16
CA SER A 150 -5.12 18.62 -2.22
C SER A 150 -4.44 18.36 -3.56
N CYS A 151 -3.69 17.26 -3.71
CA CYS A 151 -2.94 16.95 -4.93
C CYS A 151 -3.87 16.79 -6.13
N GLN A 152 -3.55 17.49 -7.23
CA GLN A 152 -4.40 17.47 -8.43
C GLN A 152 -3.84 16.59 -9.55
N THR A 153 -2.51 16.42 -9.60
CA THR A 153 -1.85 15.65 -10.67
C THR A 153 -1.21 14.36 -10.14
N PRO A 154 -1.09 13.32 -10.98
CA PRO A 154 -0.40 12.08 -10.60
C PRO A 154 1.05 12.32 -10.16
N GLU A 155 1.76 13.24 -10.83
CA GLU A 155 3.16 13.56 -10.55
C GLU A 155 3.31 14.21 -9.18
N GLU A 156 2.43 15.17 -8.86
CA GLU A 156 2.40 15.82 -7.55
C GLU A 156 2.11 14.81 -6.45
N PHE A 157 1.12 13.93 -6.68
CA PHE A 157 0.74 12.90 -5.73
C PHE A 157 1.89 11.91 -5.47
N ILE A 158 2.56 11.42 -6.53
CA ILE A 158 3.74 10.54 -6.43
C ILE A 158 4.84 11.21 -5.61
N GLN A 159 5.19 12.46 -5.91
CA GLN A 159 6.24 13.18 -5.19
C GLN A 159 5.90 13.37 -3.71
N ARG A 160 4.65 13.71 -3.39
CA ARG A 160 4.20 13.90 -2.01
C ARG A 160 4.13 12.60 -1.24
N LEU A 161 3.71 11.49 -1.86
CA LEU A 161 3.77 10.17 -1.24
C LEU A 161 5.20 9.74 -0.94
N ARG A 162 6.15 9.98 -1.84
CA ARG A 162 7.58 9.70 -1.58
C ARG A 162 8.11 10.48 -0.39
N ARG A 163 7.79 11.77 -0.30
CA ARG A 163 8.18 12.63 0.84
C ARG A 163 7.51 12.18 2.14
N ALA A 164 6.23 11.82 2.08
CA ALA A 164 5.49 11.28 3.23
C ALA A 164 6.13 9.98 3.74
N LEU A 165 6.46 9.05 2.84
CA LEU A 165 7.15 7.83 3.21
C LEU A 165 8.55 8.11 3.80
N ALA A 166 9.27 9.10 3.29
CA ALA A 166 10.55 9.51 3.88
C ALA A 166 10.40 10.03 5.32
N LEU A 167 9.33 10.77 5.64
CA LEU A 167 9.03 11.20 7.01
C LEU A 167 8.66 10.02 7.92
N ALA A 168 8.09 8.96 7.36
CA ALA A 168 7.78 7.71 8.05
C ALA A 168 8.98 6.72 8.09
N ASP A 169 10.20 7.17 7.78
CA ASP A 169 11.41 6.33 7.66
C ASP A 169 11.25 5.13 6.71
N LYS A 170 10.28 5.21 5.78
CA LYS A 170 9.91 4.17 4.82
C LYS A 170 9.58 2.82 5.47
N LYS A 171 9.08 2.83 6.71
CA LYS A 171 8.75 1.63 7.49
C LYS A 171 7.44 1.81 8.26
N ASP A 172 6.99 0.74 8.90
CA ASP A 172 5.82 0.73 9.80
C ASP A 172 4.52 1.19 9.14
N VAL A 173 4.38 0.94 7.83
CA VAL A 173 3.17 1.19 7.04
C VAL A 173 2.79 -0.11 6.34
N SER A 174 1.52 -0.51 6.46
CA SER A 174 0.95 -1.66 5.75
C SER A 174 1.00 -1.45 4.25
N VAL A 175 1.61 -2.41 3.54
CA VAL A 175 1.78 -2.33 2.08
C VAL A 175 0.45 -2.28 1.34
N VAL A 176 -0.54 -3.03 1.85
CA VAL A 176 -1.86 -3.17 1.21
C VAL A 176 -2.75 -1.96 1.46
N LEU A 177 -2.66 -1.35 2.65
CA LEU A 177 -3.38 -0.11 2.94
C LEU A 177 -2.81 1.07 2.14
N LEU A 178 -1.48 1.13 1.99
CA LEU A 178 -0.83 2.12 1.13
C LEU A 178 -1.29 1.98 -0.33
N ALA A 179 -1.35 0.76 -0.86
CA ALA A 179 -1.88 0.54 -2.20
C ALA A 179 -3.36 0.90 -2.32
N SER A 180 -4.17 0.64 -1.28
CA SER A 180 -5.58 1.05 -1.24
C SER A 180 -5.74 2.56 -1.33
N VAL A 181 -4.90 3.33 -0.65
CA VAL A 181 -4.89 4.79 -0.76
C VAL A 181 -4.53 5.25 -2.18
N ILE A 182 -3.52 4.64 -2.81
CA ILE A 182 -3.10 4.99 -4.17
C ILE A 182 -4.22 4.68 -5.18
N SER A 183 -4.81 3.49 -5.12
CA SER A 183 -5.95 3.10 -5.95
C SER A 183 -7.15 4.02 -5.76
N LEU A 184 -7.41 4.41 -4.50
CA LEU A 184 -8.51 5.31 -4.16
C LEU A 184 -8.28 6.71 -4.75
N TRP A 185 -7.07 7.28 -4.62
CA TRP A 185 -6.75 8.57 -5.22
C TRP A 185 -6.95 8.56 -6.73
N TRP A 186 -6.47 7.53 -7.44
CA TRP A 186 -6.65 7.41 -8.90
C TRP A 186 -8.12 7.32 -9.30
N ARG A 187 -8.92 6.58 -8.54
CA ARG A 187 -10.37 6.46 -8.77
C ARG A 187 -11.05 7.83 -8.68
N GLU A 188 -10.71 8.62 -7.66
CA GLU A 188 -11.28 9.96 -7.46
C GLU A 188 -10.76 10.98 -8.47
N HIS A 189 -9.47 10.94 -8.80
CA HIS A 189 -8.85 11.79 -9.83
C HIS A 189 -9.51 11.61 -11.21
N ARG A 190 -10.03 10.41 -11.49
CA ARG A 190 -10.82 10.11 -12.70
C ARG A 190 -12.32 10.48 -12.57
N GLY A 191 -12.71 11.20 -11.52
CA GLY A 191 -14.08 11.64 -11.27
C GLY A 191 -15.01 10.58 -10.68
N ARG A 192 -14.49 9.39 -10.30
CA ARG A 192 -15.31 8.28 -9.77
C ARG A 192 -15.35 8.33 -8.24
N LEU A 193 -16.08 9.30 -7.70
CA LEU A 193 -16.25 9.43 -6.26
C LEU A 193 -17.14 8.32 -5.69
N SER A 194 -16.82 7.84 -4.49
CA SER A 194 -17.73 6.95 -3.77
C SER A 194 -18.99 7.71 -3.33
N ALA A 195 -20.14 7.06 -3.45
CA ALA A 195 -21.40 7.55 -2.87
C ALA A 195 -21.33 7.66 -1.34
N LYS A 196 -20.53 6.80 -0.69
CA LYS A 196 -20.30 6.82 0.76
C LYS A 196 -19.15 7.78 1.07
N PRO A 197 -19.38 8.92 1.77
CA PRO A 197 -18.31 9.87 2.09
C PRO A 197 -17.18 9.26 2.92
N THR A 198 -17.51 8.29 3.77
CA THR A 198 -16.54 7.55 4.61
C THR A 198 -15.57 6.67 3.83
N GLN A 199 -15.82 6.47 2.53
CA GLN A 199 -14.97 5.71 1.61
C GLN A 199 -14.24 6.62 0.61
N ARG A 200 -14.26 7.94 0.85
CA ARG A 200 -13.52 8.91 0.03
C ARG A 200 -12.13 9.13 0.60
N LEU A 201 -11.17 9.41 -0.29
CA LEU A 201 -9.75 9.55 0.06
C LEU A 201 -9.54 10.52 1.22
N GLY A 202 -10.12 11.72 1.10
CA GLY A 202 -9.99 12.78 2.10
C GLY A 202 -10.46 12.31 3.48
N PHE A 203 -11.60 11.61 3.56
CA PHE A 203 -12.10 11.08 4.82
C PHE A 203 -11.21 9.95 5.36
N VAL A 204 -10.88 8.96 4.53
CA VAL A 204 -10.08 7.80 4.95
C VAL A 204 -8.74 8.25 5.53
N LEU A 205 -8.03 9.14 4.82
CA LEU A 205 -6.75 9.66 5.30
C LEU A 205 -6.92 10.56 6.52
N ALA A 206 -7.86 11.51 6.51
CA ALA A 206 -8.03 12.45 7.62
C ALA A 206 -8.45 11.74 8.91
N ASN A 207 -9.38 10.79 8.84
CA ASN A 207 -9.83 10.01 9.98
C ASN A 207 -8.67 9.30 10.66
N ASP A 208 -7.82 8.62 9.88
CA ASP A 208 -6.67 7.88 10.38
C ASP A 208 -5.56 8.79 10.94
N TYR A 209 -5.31 9.93 10.30
CA TYR A 209 -4.31 10.90 10.74
C TYR A 209 -4.74 11.57 12.05
N PHE A 210 -5.94 12.15 12.10
CA PHE A 210 -6.41 12.88 13.29
C PHE A 210 -6.71 11.95 14.48
N ALA A 211 -7.11 10.70 14.22
CA ALA A 211 -7.22 9.69 15.28
C ALA A 211 -5.86 9.28 15.86
N ALA A 212 -4.75 9.49 15.14
CA ALA A 212 -3.41 9.27 15.67
C ALA A 212 -2.91 10.50 16.45
N THR A 213 -3.18 11.72 15.96
CA THR A 213 -2.75 12.96 16.62
C THR A 213 -3.47 13.19 17.95
N SER A 214 -4.76 12.86 18.04
CA SER A 214 -5.56 13.04 19.26
C SER A 214 -5.08 12.20 20.45
N ARG A 215 -4.40 11.08 20.20
CA ARG A 215 -3.94 10.14 21.26
C ARG A 215 -2.88 10.73 22.19
N TYR A 216 -2.14 11.74 21.75
CA TYR A 216 -1.12 12.40 22.57
C TYR A 216 -1.44 13.87 22.85
N SER A 217 -2.33 14.51 22.08
CA SER A 217 -2.81 15.85 22.40
C SER A 217 -3.51 15.89 23.76
N HIS A 218 -4.19 14.81 24.18
CA HIS A 218 -4.83 14.70 25.50
C HIS A 218 -3.87 14.32 26.64
N ARG A 219 -2.58 14.12 26.37
CA ARG A 219 -1.58 13.74 27.39
C ARG A 219 -0.72 14.91 27.85
N GLY A 220 -0.93 16.09 27.26
CA GLY A 220 -0.22 17.34 27.56
C GLY A 220 -1.08 18.43 28.20
N ASP A 221 -2.34 18.12 28.55
CA ASP A 221 -3.22 18.94 29.40
C ASP A 221 -3.24 18.35 30.82
#